data_AF-A0A255PWX4-F1
#
_entry.id   AF-A0A255PWX4-F1
#
_cell.length_a   1.000
_cell.length_b   1.000
_cell.length_c   1.000
_cell.angle_alpha   90.00
_cell.angle_beta   90.00
_cell.angle_gamma   90.00
#
_symmetry.space_group_name_H-M   'P 1'
#
loop_
_entity.id
_entity.type
_entity.pdbx_description
1 polymer ?
#
loop_
_entity_poly.entity_id
_entity_poly.type
_entity_poly.pdbx_seq_one_letter_code
_entity_poly.pdbx_strand_id
1 'polypeptide(L)'
;MTSQPAPKPVTPSRIIPAGVPLPPGPPAPGAVPPWRTPPPPPPPPAPAAPAPVPPAPVPAVVQHVHVHEVVLVVPEPEPEPRPRPRLWERLWDWVVTWRMLAAILAALAPWAGGRSPVGIWAHTVHQARDEAGVPAAYVIAVVAIGAAWALDRHTGRAAPRALLVTALLGAVGVLHWWDPFLLLTGVDL
;
A
#
# COMPACT_ATOMS: atom_id res chain seq x y z
N MET A 1 -12.43 -27.50 50.54
CA MET A 1 -13.86 -27.73 50.24
C MET A 1 -14.64 -27.49 51.52
N THR A 2 -15.32 -26.36 51.65
CA THR A 2 -16.11 -25.99 52.84
C THR A 2 -17.48 -26.67 52.75
N SER A 3 -17.74 -27.61 53.68
CA SER A 3 -19.02 -28.30 53.81
C SER A 3 -20.09 -27.34 54.35
N GLN A 4 -21.16 -27.15 53.58
CA GLN A 4 -22.35 -26.40 53.99
C GLN A 4 -23.11 -27.21 55.06
N PRO A 5 -23.50 -26.62 56.21
CA PRO A 5 -24.20 -27.37 57.25
C PRO A 5 -25.58 -27.80 56.75
N ALA A 6 -25.92 -29.07 56.99
CA ALA A 6 -27.19 -29.65 56.56
C ALA A 6 -28.38 -28.89 57.18
N PRO A 7 -29.46 -28.66 56.41
CA PRO A 7 -30.63 -27.92 56.89
C PRO A 7 -31.27 -28.63 58.09
N LYS A 8 -31.61 -27.87 59.14
CA LYS A 8 -32.29 -28.38 60.33
C LYS A 8 -33.66 -28.96 59.94
N PRO A 9 -34.04 -30.14 60.46
CA PRO A 9 -35.37 -30.69 60.23
C PRO A 9 -36.44 -29.73 60.77
N VAL A 10 -37.38 -29.33 59.92
CA VAL A 10 -38.51 -28.49 60.33
C VAL A 10 -39.62 -29.40 60.84
N THR A 11 -39.90 -29.35 62.13
CA THR A 11 -41.04 -30.06 62.73
C THR A 11 -42.31 -29.22 62.51
N PRO A 12 -43.33 -29.72 61.79
CA PRO A 12 -44.57 -28.97 61.59
C PRO A 12 -45.29 -28.80 62.92
N SER A 13 -45.51 -27.55 63.34
CA SER A 13 -46.10 -27.21 64.65
C SER A 13 -47.62 -27.21 64.66
N ARG A 14 -48.29 -27.24 63.50
CA ARG A 14 -49.75 -27.28 63.40
C ARG A 14 -50.21 -27.83 62.06
N ILE A 15 -51.16 -28.77 62.08
CA ILE A 15 -51.88 -29.23 60.89
C ILE A 15 -53.19 -28.47 60.82
N ILE A 16 -53.43 -27.75 59.72
CA ILE A 16 -54.70 -27.04 59.48
C ILE A 16 -55.66 -28.01 58.76
N PRO A 17 -56.84 -28.33 59.32
CA PRO A 17 -57.82 -29.20 58.68
C PRO A 17 -58.32 -28.63 57.35
N ALA A 18 -58.68 -29.50 56.41
CA ALA A 18 -59.25 -29.08 55.13
C ALA A 18 -60.57 -28.31 55.34
N GLY A 19 -60.71 -27.17 54.65
CA GLY A 19 -61.91 -26.31 54.71
C GLY A 19 -61.80 -25.07 55.60
N VAL A 20 -60.71 -24.92 56.36
CA VAL A 20 -60.45 -23.67 57.13
C VAL A 20 -59.76 -22.65 56.20
N PRO A 21 -60.20 -21.39 56.16
CA PRO A 21 -59.52 -20.35 55.39
C PRO A 21 -58.07 -20.19 55.87
N LEU A 22 -57.13 -20.19 54.92
CA LEU A 22 -55.71 -19.98 55.20
C LEU A 22 -55.50 -18.60 55.84
N PRO A 23 -54.51 -18.46 56.74
CA PRO A 23 -54.11 -17.15 57.23
C PRO A 23 -53.74 -16.25 56.04
N PRO A 24 -54.04 -14.94 56.11
CA PRO A 24 -53.66 -14.01 55.05
C PRO A 24 -52.15 -14.10 54.83
N GLY A 25 -51.77 -14.42 53.60
CA GLY A 25 -50.38 -14.50 53.18
C GLY A 25 -49.67 -13.15 53.24
N PRO A 26 -48.33 -13.14 53.10
CA PRO A 26 -47.58 -11.89 53.01
C PRO A 26 -48.09 -11.01 51.86
N PRO A 27 -47.96 -9.67 51.96
CA PRO A 27 -48.40 -8.76 50.91
C PRO A 27 -47.74 -9.07 49.57
N ALA A 28 -48.49 -8.90 48.48
CA ALA A 28 -48.01 -9.12 47.12
C ALA A 28 -46.79 -8.22 46.80
N PRO A 29 -45.85 -8.66 45.94
CA PRO A 29 -44.70 -7.86 45.55
C PRO A 29 -45.14 -6.51 44.95
N GLY A 30 -44.83 -5.40 45.64
CA GLY A 30 -45.22 -4.04 45.25
C GLY A 30 -46.37 -3.43 46.06
N ALA A 31 -47.08 -4.21 46.87
CA ALA A 31 -48.05 -3.67 47.83
C ALA A 31 -47.32 -3.08 49.04
N VAL A 32 -47.70 -1.88 49.46
CA VAL A 32 -47.18 -1.25 50.68
C VAL A 32 -47.68 -2.06 51.89
N PRO A 33 -46.79 -2.62 52.74
CA PRO A 33 -47.21 -3.36 53.91
C PRO A 33 -48.03 -2.48 54.86
N PRO A 34 -49.01 -3.03 55.59
CA PRO A 34 -49.92 -2.24 56.44
C PRO A 34 -49.22 -1.53 57.61
N TRP A 35 -47.98 -1.91 57.95
CA TRP A 35 -47.14 -1.24 58.94
C TRP A 35 -46.21 -0.16 58.36
N ARG A 36 -46.30 0.14 57.05
CA ARG A 36 -45.59 1.27 56.43
C ARG A 36 -46.58 2.36 56.02
N THR A 37 -46.36 3.57 56.54
CA THR A 37 -47.07 4.77 56.10
C THR A 37 -46.59 5.18 54.70
N PRO A 38 -47.48 5.52 53.75
CA PRO A 38 -47.06 6.06 52.45
C PRO A 38 -46.29 7.37 52.62
N PRO A 39 -45.26 7.65 51.79
CA PRO A 39 -44.53 8.90 51.86
C PRO A 39 -45.44 10.10 51.48
N PRO A 40 -45.25 11.29 52.10
CA PRO A 40 -46.03 12.47 51.77
C PRO A 40 -45.78 12.92 50.32
N PRO A 41 -46.76 13.55 49.65
CA PRO A 41 -46.60 14.04 48.29
C PRO A 41 -45.51 15.14 48.24
N PRO A 42 -44.76 15.24 47.11
CA PRO A 42 -43.69 16.21 46.98
C PRO A 42 -44.21 17.66 47.00
N PRO A 43 -43.43 18.62 47.53
CA PRO A 43 -43.81 20.03 47.54
C PRO A 43 -43.87 20.62 46.11
N PRO A 44 -44.68 21.67 45.88
CA PRO A 44 -44.77 22.31 44.57
C PRO A 44 -43.41 22.89 44.13
N PRO A 45 -43.11 22.89 42.81
CA PRO A 45 -41.84 23.38 42.30
C PRO A 45 -41.69 24.90 42.52
N ALA A 46 -40.54 25.32 43.02
CA ALA A 46 -40.19 26.73 43.19
C ALA A 46 -39.98 27.43 41.83
N PRO A 47 -40.19 28.75 41.73
CA PRO A 47 -39.87 29.52 40.52
C PRO A 47 -38.40 29.35 40.13
N ALA A 48 -38.14 29.12 38.84
CA ALA A 48 -36.78 28.90 38.33
C ALA A 48 -35.93 30.17 38.46
N ALA A 49 -34.75 30.04 39.08
CA ALA A 49 -33.74 31.09 39.10
C ALA A 49 -33.14 31.28 37.68
N PRO A 50 -32.63 32.49 37.34
CA PRO A 50 -31.93 32.72 36.08
C PRO A 50 -30.73 31.77 35.97
N ALA A 51 -30.57 31.14 34.80
CA ALA A 51 -29.48 30.21 34.58
C ALA A 51 -28.11 30.92 34.68
N PRO A 52 -27.11 30.33 35.35
CA PRO A 52 -25.75 30.87 35.34
C PRO A 52 -25.18 30.85 33.93
N VAL A 53 -24.52 31.93 33.53
CA VAL A 53 -23.79 32.02 32.25
C VAL A 53 -22.66 30.99 32.27
N PRO A 54 -22.52 30.10 31.26
CA PRO A 54 -21.46 29.12 31.25
C PRO A 54 -20.09 29.79 31.16
N PRO A 55 -19.07 29.30 31.90
CA PRO A 55 -17.71 29.81 31.80
C PRO A 55 -17.16 29.59 30.40
N ALA A 56 -16.34 30.53 29.90
CA ALA A 56 -15.68 30.42 28.61
C ALA A 56 -14.85 29.12 28.54
N PRO A 57 -14.86 28.40 27.40
CA PRO A 57 -14.09 27.17 27.26
C PRO A 57 -12.59 27.45 27.40
N VAL A 58 -11.98 26.85 28.43
CA VAL A 58 -10.51 26.83 28.60
C VAL A 58 -9.91 26.06 27.42
N PRO A 59 -8.82 26.52 26.78
CA PRO A 59 -8.18 25.77 25.71
C PRO A 59 -7.75 24.40 26.23
N ALA A 60 -8.37 23.35 25.67
CA ALA A 60 -8.04 21.97 26.01
C ALA A 60 -6.60 21.69 25.55
N VAL A 61 -5.69 21.46 26.52
CA VAL A 61 -4.36 20.94 26.22
C VAL A 61 -4.54 19.49 25.77
N VAL A 62 -4.42 19.26 24.47
CA VAL A 62 -4.45 17.91 23.90
C VAL A 62 -3.17 17.18 24.31
N GLN A 63 -3.25 16.38 25.37
CA GLN A 63 -2.18 15.44 25.71
C GLN A 63 -2.27 14.24 24.76
N HIS A 64 -1.38 14.22 23.77
CA HIS A 64 -1.19 13.05 22.90
C HIS A 64 -0.49 11.94 23.70
N VAL A 65 -1.26 11.04 24.30
CA VAL A 65 -0.72 9.83 24.93
C VAL A 65 -0.50 8.79 23.82
N HIS A 66 0.75 8.64 23.38
CA HIS A 66 1.15 7.56 22.48
C HIS A 66 1.31 6.27 23.30
N VAL A 67 0.34 5.36 23.19
CA VAL A 67 0.43 4.01 23.74
C VAL A 67 0.96 3.09 22.64
N HIS A 68 2.19 2.61 22.79
CA HIS A 68 2.73 1.56 21.93
C HIS A 68 2.36 0.20 22.54
N GLU A 69 1.31 -0.43 22.00
CA GLU A 69 1.02 -1.83 22.29
C GLU A 69 2.03 -2.68 21.51
N VAL A 70 3.08 -3.13 22.20
CA VAL A 70 4.08 -4.04 21.62
C VAL A 70 3.53 -5.46 21.70
N VAL A 71 2.77 -5.84 20.67
CA VAL A 71 2.42 -7.24 20.43
C VAL A 71 3.67 -7.96 19.94
N LEU A 72 4.23 -8.82 20.79
CA LEU A 72 5.34 -9.71 20.43
C LEU A 72 4.82 -10.77 19.45
N VAL A 73 4.81 -10.43 18.17
CA VAL A 73 4.61 -11.39 17.07
C VAL A 73 5.89 -12.22 16.98
N VAL A 74 5.77 -13.55 17.08
CA VAL A 74 6.88 -14.46 16.78
C VAL A 74 7.37 -14.13 15.37
N PRO A 75 8.63 -13.72 15.18
CA PRO A 75 9.12 -13.37 13.85
C PRO A 75 8.95 -14.58 12.95
N GLU A 76 8.20 -14.38 11.86
CA GLU A 76 8.08 -15.35 10.78
C GLU A 76 9.51 -15.75 10.36
N PRO A 77 9.81 -17.06 10.18
CA PRO A 77 11.17 -17.50 9.87
C PRO A 77 11.68 -16.70 8.67
N GLU A 78 12.85 -16.06 8.84
CA GLU A 78 13.44 -15.23 7.80
C GLU A 78 13.47 -16.03 6.49
N PRO A 79 12.87 -15.51 5.40
CA PRO A 79 12.87 -16.22 4.13
C PRO A 79 14.32 -16.46 3.75
N GLU A 80 14.64 -17.73 3.43
CA GLU A 80 15.99 -18.13 3.03
C GLU A 80 16.55 -17.11 2.04
N PRO A 81 17.81 -16.65 2.22
CA PRO A 81 18.38 -15.64 1.35
C PRO A 81 18.36 -16.15 -0.08
N ARG A 82 17.45 -15.61 -0.90
CA ARG A 82 17.33 -15.97 -2.31
C ARG A 82 18.73 -15.84 -2.94
N PRO A 83 19.16 -16.80 -3.75
CA PRO A 83 20.42 -16.69 -4.48
C PRO A 83 20.48 -15.34 -5.17
N ARG A 84 21.60 -14.62 -5.04
CA ARG A 84 21.75 -13.33 -5.73
C ARG A 84 21.44 -13.55 -7.21
N PRO A 85 20.52 -12.76 -7.80
CA PRO A 85 20.12 -12.97 -9.17
C PRO A 85 21.33 -12.83 -10.08
N ARG A 86 21.48 -13.77 -11.02
CA ARG A 86 22.58 -13.80 -11.99
C ARG A 86 22.55 -12.53 -12.83
N LEU A 87 23.68 -12.12 -13.39
CA LEU A 87 23.75 -10.92 -14.26
C LEU A 87 22.74 -10.99 -15.41
N TRP A 88 22.54 -12.19 -15.97
CA TRP A 88 21.55 -12.42 -17.04
C TRP A 88 20.10 -12.24 -16.58
N GLU A 89 19.73 -12.72 -15.38
CA GLU A 89 18.39 -12.54 -14.81
C GLU A 89 18.11 -11.05 -14.55
N ARG A 90 19.10 -10.32 -14.01
CA ARG A 90 18.98 -8.87 -13.83
C ARG A 90 18.80 -8.14 -15.16
N LEU A 91 19.52 -8.57 -16.19
CA LEU A 91 19.38 -8.01 -17.52
C LEU A 91 17.99 -8.30 -18.08
N TRP A 92 17.49 -9.52 -17.91
CA TRP A 92 16.17 -9.94 -18.37
C TRP A 92 15.05 -9.19 -17.66
N ASP A 93 15.08 -9.09 -16.33
CA ASP A 93 14.11 -8.30 -15.57
C ASP A 93 14.17 -6.82 -15.95
N TRP A 94 15.38 -6.32 -16.20
CA TRP A 94 15.55 -4.96 -16.68
C TRP A 94 14.98 -4.81 -18.09
N VAL A 95 15.14 -5.77 -19.01
CA VAL A 95 14.67 -5.72 -20.41
C VAL A 95 13.16 -5.97 -20.53
N VAL A 96 12.63 -6.99 -19.87
CA VAL A 96 11.26 -7.48 -20.03
C VAL A 96 10.35 -6.76 -19.05
N THR A 97 10.13 -5.49 -19.32
CA THR A 97 9.18 -4.65 -18.59
C THR A 97 8.18 -4.05 -19.58
N TRP A 98 6.96 -3.73 -19.12
CA TRP A 98 5.97 -3.00 -19.93
C TRP A 98 6.53 -1.69 -20.51
N ARG A 99 7.50 -1.09 -19.80
CA ARG A 99 8.22 0.11 -20.20
C ARG A 99 9.08 -0.10 -21.45
N MET A 100 9.57 -1.32 -21.67
CA MET A 100 10.27 -1.70 -22.90
C MET A 100 9.32 -1.76 -24.08
N LEU A 101 8.14 -2.36 -23.89
CA LEU A 101 7.09 -2.37 -24.91
C LEU A 101 6.67 -0.94 -25.26
N ALA A 102 6.43 -0.09 -24.26
CA ALA A 102 6.13 1.33 -24.49
C ALA A 102 7.27 2.07 -25.21
N ALA A 103 8.52 1.80 -24.85
CA ALA A 103 9.70 2.38 -25.49
C ALA A 103 9.84 1.93 -26.96
N ILE A 104 9.63 0.65 -27.25
CA ILE A 104 9.66 0.10 -28.62
C ILE A 104 8.53 0.71 -29.46
N LEU A 105 7.31 0.77 -28.92
CA LEU A 105 6.18 1.41 -29.59
C LEU A 105 6.47 2.88 -29.85
N ALA A 106 7.02 3.62 -28.88
CA ALA A 106 7.43 5.00 -29.08
C ALA A 106 8.54 5.13 -30.12
N ALA A 107 9.53 4.24 -30.14
CA ALA A 107 10.64 4.29 -31.09
C ALA A 107 10.20 4.00 -32.54
N LEU A 108 9.19 3.13 -32.73
CA LEU A 108 8.70 2.69 -34.03
C LEU A 108 7.47 3.45 -34.52
N ALA A 109 6.68 4.04 -33.63
CA ALA A 109 5.47 4.76 -34.02
C ALA A 109 5.81 6.04 -34.82
N PRO A 110 5.04 6.37 -35.86
CA PRO A 110 5.33 7.47 -36.78
C PRO A 110 4.89 8.85 -36.23
N TRP A 111 5.21 9.16 -34.97
CA TRP A 111 4.82 10.44 -34.34
C TRP A 111 5.78 11.59 -34.67
N ALA A 112 6.98 11.31 -35.18
CA ALA A 112 7.96 12.32 -35.56
C ALA A 112 7.72 12.80 -37.01
N GLY A 113 6.61 13.51 -37.22
CA GLY A 113 6.24 14.06 -38.53
C GLY A 113 5.92 12.97 -39.57
N GLY A 114 5.24 11.90 -39.16
CA GLY A 114 4.87 10.78 -40.03
C GLY A 114 5.98 9.74 -40.25
N ARG A 115 7.18 9.96 -39.69
CA ARG A 115 8.29 9.01 -39.70
C ARG A 115 8.55 8.48 -38.29
N SER A 116 9.07 7.26 -38.21
CA SER A 116 9.49 6.68 -36.93
C SER A 116 10.82 7.30 -36.49
N PRO A 117 11.01 7.59 -35.19
CA PRO A 117 12.30 8.04 -34.66
C PRO A 117 13.47 7.12 -35.05
N VAL A 118 13.26 5.80 -35.07
CA VAL A 118 14.25 4.82 -35.55
C VAL A 118 14.63 5.08 -37.00
N GLY A 119 13.65 5.31 -37.88
CA GLY A 119 13.91 5.57 -39.30
C GLY A 119 14.67 6.88 -39.53
N ILE A 120 14.33 7.93 -38.77
CA ILE A 120 15.07 9.21 -38.82
C ILE A 120 16.51 9.00 -38.38
N TRP A 121 16.73 8.35 -37.23
CA TRP A 121 18.08 8.09 -36.75
C TRP A 121 18.88 7.21 -37.72
N ALA A 122 18.31 6.10 -38.19
CA ALA A 122 18.96 5.22 -39.16
C ALA A 122 19.39 5.98 -40.41
N HIS A 123 18.52 6.85 -40.94
CA HIS A 123 18.87 7.70 -42.09
C HIS A 123 20.01 8.67 -41.76
N THR A 124 19.99 9.31 -40.59
CA THR A 124 21.06 10.26 -40.21
C THR A 124 22.41 9.59 -40.06
N VAL A 125 22.50 8.39 -39.46
CA VAL A 125 23.81 7.73 -39.32
C VAL A 125 24.28 7.08 -40.61
N HIS A 126 23.35 6.65 -41.46
CA HIS A 126 23.69 6.22 -42.82
C HIS A 126 24.24 7.39 -43.65
N GLN A 127 23.58 8.56 -43.62
CA GLN A 127 24.09 9.75 -44.27
C GLN A 127 25.46 10.17 -43.70
N ALA A 128 25.66 10.08 -42.38
CA ALA A 128 26.97 10.35 -41.77
C ALA A 128 28.05 9.37 -42.27
N ARG A 129 27.69 8.12 -42.57
CA ARG A 129 28.60 7.14 -43.17
C ARG A 129 29.01 7.55 -44.59
N ASP A 130 28.04 8.00 -45.38
CA ASP A 130 28.28 8.40 -46.77
C ASP A 130 29.09 9.71 -46.87
N GLU A 131 28.83 10.67 -45.99
CA GLU A 131 29.45 12.01 -46.04
C GLU A 131 30.76 12.12 -45.24
N ALA A 132 30.82 11.54 -44.04
CA ALA A 132 31.96 11.66 -43.13
C ALA A 132 32.80 10.37 -43.02
N GLY A 133 32.37 9.30 -43.70
CA GLY A 133 33.05 8.02 -43.74
C GLY A 133 32.64 7.07 -42.60
N VAL A 134 33.00 5.80 -42.82
CA VAL A 134 32.68 4.67 -41.93
C VAL A 134 33.06 4.91 -40.45
N PRO A 135 34.30 5.33 -40.09
CA PRO A 135 34.68 5.46 -38.68
C PRO A 135 33.87 6.55 -37.95
N ALA A 136 33.55 7.66 -38.64
CA ALA A 136 32.78 8.75 -38.05
C ALA A 136 31.36 8.30 -37.70
N ALA A 137 30.70 7.57 -38.61
CA ALA A 137 29.37 6.99 -38.37
C ALA A 137 29.35 6.05 -37.16
N TYR A 138 30.37 5.20 -37.01
CA TYR A 138 30.51 4.32 -35.84
C TYR A 138 30.71 5.09 -34.54
N VAL A 139 31.55 6.14 -34.54
CA VAL A 139 31.74 6.98 -33.35
C VAL A 139 30.42 7.66 -32.95
N ILE A 140 29.69 8.23 -33.91
CA ILE A 140 28.39 8.85 -33.68
C ILE A 140 27.40 7.84 -33.08
N ALA A 141 27.32 6.64 -33.65
CA ALA A 141 26.44 5.58 -33.14
C ALA A 141 26.79 5.16 -31.71
N VAL A 142 28.07 4.89 -31.42
CA VAL A 142 28.52 4.45 -30.09
C VAL A 142 28.30 5.54 -29.04
N VAL A 143 28.61 6.80 -29.37
CA VAL A 143 28.39 7.94 -28.46
C VAL A 143 26.89 8.11 -28.16
N ALA A 144 26.03 8.02 -29.18
CA ALA A 144 24.58 8.12 -28.98
C ALA A 144 24.04 6.99 -28.10
N ILE A 145 24.48 5.74 -28.33
CA ILE A 145 24.10 4.58 -27.50
C ILE A 145 24.59 4.78 -26.06
N GLY A 146 25.85 5.18 -25.86
CA GLY A 146 26.43 5.40 -24.54
C GLY A 146 25.70 6.49 -23.76
N ALA A 147 25.37 7.61 -24.41
CA ALA A 147 24.61 8.70 -23.82
C ALA A 147 23.18 8.28 -23.43
N ALA A 148 22.48 7.58 -24.33
CA ALA A 148 21.12 7.09 -24.06
C ALA A 148 21.11 6.05 -22.92
N TRP A 149 22.13 5.18 -22.86
CA TRP A 149 22.28 4.19 -21.81
C TRP A 149 22.57 4.81 -20.45
N ALA A 150 23.47 5.80 -20.40
CA ALA A 150 23.74 6.55 -19.18
C ALA A 150 22.45 7.25 -18.69
N LEU A 151 21.71 7.88 -19.60
CA LEU A 151 20.46 8.57 -19.27
C LEU A 151 19.38 7.59 -18.75
N ASP A 152 19.26 6.40 -19.35
CA ASP A 152 18.32 5.38 -18.88
C ASP A 152 18.69 4.86 -17.49
N ARG A 153 19.98 4.61 -17.24
CA ARG A 153 20.51 4.20 -15.93
C ARG A 153 20.24 5.23 -14.83
N HIS A 154 20.37 6.52 -15.13
CA HIS A 154 20.20 7.59 -14.14
C HIS A 154 18.74 7.96 -13.90
N THR A 155 17.90 7.92 -14.93
CA THR A 155 16.54 8.48 -14.84
C THR A 155 15.48 7.41 -14.58
N GLY A 156 15.71 6.17 -15.02
CA GLY A 156 14.72 5.10 -14.93
C GLY A 156 13.35 5.51 -15.51
N ARG A 157 13.32 6.32 -16.58
CA ARG A 157 12.11 6.87 -17.25
C ARG A 157 11.90 6.21 -18.63
N ALA A 158 10.66 6.21 -19.13
CA ALA A 158 10.33 5.51 -20.38
C ALA A 158 10.93 6.23 -21.61
N ALA A 159 11.09 7.55 -21.54
CA ALA A 159 11.67 8.35 -22.61
C ALA A 159 13.16 8.06 -22.86
N PRO A 160 14.06 8.06 -21.87
CA PRO A 160 15.45 7.61 -22.04
C PRO A 160 15.56 6.20 -22.64
N ARG A 161 14.65 5.32 -22.23
CA ARG A 161 14.57 3.97 -22.75
C ARG A 161 14.15 3.92 -24.22
N ALA A 162 13.19 4.76 -24.62
CA ALA A 162 12.82 4.92 -26.02
C ALA A 162 13.99 5.44 -26.85
N LEU A 163 14.75 6.42 -26.32
CA LEU A 163 15.97 6.91 -26.97
C LEU A 163 17.02 5.81 -27.11
N LEU A 164 17.22 4.99 -26.08
CA LEU A 164 18.15 3.86 -26.12
C LEU A 164 17.74 2.84 -27.19
N VAL A 165 16.45 2.50 -27.25
CA VAL A 165 15.90 1.61 -28.30
C VAL A 165 16.08 2.24 -29.68
N THR A 166 15.77 3.52 -29.85
CA THR A 166 15.98 4.24 -31.10
C THR A 166 17.44 4.23 -31.53
N ALA A 167 18.36 4.53 -30.60
CA ALA A 167 19.79 4.54 -30.86
C ALA A 167 20.31 3.16 -31.27
N LEU A 168 19.91 2.10 -30.56
CA LEU A 168 20.31 0.73 -30.86
C LEU A 168 19.73 0.23 -32.20
N LEU A 169 18.43 0.37 -32.42
CA LEU A 169 17.79 -0.11 -33.65
C LEU A 169 18.25 0.70 -34.87
N GLY A 170 18.35 2.03 -34.75
CA GLY A 170 18.80 2.84 -35.87
C GLY A 170 20.31 2.74 -36.14
N ALA A 171 21.14 2.37 -35.15
CA ALA A 171 22.55 2.06 -35.38
C ALA A 171 22.75 0.84 -36.29
N VAL A 172 21.74 -0.03 -36.44
CA VAL A 172 21.77 -1.12 -37.45
C VAL A 172 21.90 -0.55 -38.87
N GLY A 173 21.40 0.66 -39.13
CA GLY A 173 21.57 1.35 -40.41
C GLY A 173 23.03 1.70 -40.74
N VAL A 174 23.92 1.66 -39.74
CA VAL A 174 25.36 1.82 -39.93
C VAL A 174 26.04 0.51 -40.28
N LEU A 175 25.52 -0.64 -39.83
CA LEU A 175 26.21 -1.91 -40.03
C LEU A 175 26.17 -2.32 -41.50
N HIS A 176 27.35 -2.42 -42.11
CA HIS A 176 27.51 -3.14 -43.36
C HIS A 176 28.14 -4.50 -43.08
N TRP A 177 27.65 -5.55 -43.73
CA TRP A 177 28.12 -6.92 -43.50
C TRP A 177 29.63 -7.09 -43.73
N TRP A 178 30.21 -6.22 -44.56
CA TRP A 178 31.63 -6.22 -44.89
C TRP A 178 32.53 -5.43 -43.92
N ASP A 179 31.97 -4.60 -43.04
CA ASP A 179 32.74 -3.79 -42.09
C ASP A 179 33.64 -4.60 -41.14
N PRO A 180 33.22 -5.79 -40.63
CA PRO A 180 34.10 -6.60 -39.81
C PRO A 180 35.34 -7.06 -40.58
N PHE A 181 35.19 -7.33 -41.88
CA PHE A 181 36.31 -7.68 -42.74
C PHE A 181 37.22 -6.47 -42.95
N LEU A 182 36.65 -5.30 -43.25
CA LEU A 182 37.40 -4.04 -43.35
C LEU A 182 38.18 -3.71 -42.08
N LEU A 183 37.57 -3.91 -40.91
CA LEU A 183 38.21 -3.71 -39.61
C LEU A 183 39.33 -4.71 -39.32
N LEU A 184 39.20 -5.96 -39.77
CA LEU A 184 40.23 -6.98 -39.60
C LEU A 184 41.37 -6.88 -40.62
N THR A 185 41.06 -6.50 -41.86
CA THR A 185 42.01 -6.55 -42.98
C THR A 185 42.63 -5.19 -43.29
N GLY A 186 41.94 -4.09 -42.96
CA GLY A 186 42.38 -2.73 -43.30
C GLY A 186 42.39 -2.43 -44.81
N VAL A 187 41.75 -3.27 -45.63
CA VAL A 187 41.74 -3.13 -47.09
C VAL A 187 40.34 -2.77 -47.57
N ASP A 188 40.15 -1.52 -47.99
CA ASP A 188 38.97 -1.08 -48.73
C ASP A 188 38.91 -1.81 -50.09
N LEU A 189 37.79 -2.50 -50.35
CA LEU A 189 37.49 -3.19 -51.61
C LEU A 189 36.61 -2.34 -52.52
#